data_AF-A0A815CH52-F1
#
_entry.id   AF-A0A815CH52-F1
#
_cell.length_a   1.000
_cell.length_b   1.000
_cell.length_c   1.000
_cell.angle_alpha   90.00
_cell.angle_beta   90.00
_cell.angle_gamma   90.00
#
_symmetry.space_group_name_H-M   'P 1'
#
loop_
_entity.id
_entity.type
_entity.pdbx_description
1 polymer ?
#
loop_
_entity_poly.entity_id
_entity_poly.type
_entity_poly.pdbx_seq_one_letter_code
_entity_poly.pdbx_strand_id
1 'polypeptide(L)'
;MPQIKSYADEATAARWLEWHTRISQRYSQVSSLLEWNYETNITSENAKLMSNQNLLVSPFARLTLPIAKKFNAQLKNSTNEDLKRVMNRCARGTISYDDNEVEVASKLSSQLESIFGTTTVCELNNTKQCHTIEPYLTELMKKEKDYDRLTWAWEGWYDACGMKVRPVYLTYIDLLNKNCKANGYSDLSEEWIEDYEMGNATEFEGILDQILKDIAPLYEQIHAYVRGRLCAMYPNKFSCNGPIPAHLLGNMWAQSWESRFDDFIPYPNAPVPNITQVLRDQKFSIHQMYKTAEQFFTSIDLYPMTPKFWARSMFKKPKDRDVVCHASAFDLGYHDDYRTKICTQIDDDYFYTIHHEMGHIEYYMSYDKAQPFVYRSGANSGFHEAIGDTIGMFAISPANLIKLGFLDENAVNEQFKINYLLRLALQKVAFLPFAYAMDKYRFALFRNQINRNYELNSMWWALRVEHGGIMAAVHRNDAVHFDAGAKYHIPSNVPYARYFIAHILQFQFYRALCRIKGQTEDLYMCNIYGNKEVGRRFKEMLAMGSSKSWSDILEQLTGERKLESNAVLDFFKPLYKWLKTENAAKGYPVGWMPK
;
A
#
# COMPACT_ATOMS: atom_id res chain seq x y z
N MET A 1 -19.25 -32.03 6.23
CA MET A 1 -18.69 -32.01 4.88
C MET A 1 -19.52 -32.92 3.98
N PRO A 2 -19.88 -32.52 2.75
CA PRO A 2 -20.58 -33.38 1.80
C PRO A 2 -19.72 -34.58 1.37
N GLN A 3 -20.35 -35.71 1.06
CA GLN A 3 -19.65 -36.87 0.51
C GLN A 3 -19.15 -36.55 -0.91
N ILE A 4 -17.84 -36.75 -1.15
CA ILE A 4 -17.25 -36.58 -2.48
C ILE A 4 -17.32 -37.92 -3.20
N LYS A 5 -18.23 -38.04 -4.17
CA LYS A 5 -18.38 -39.25 -5.01
C LYS A 5 -17.39 -39.28 -6.17
N SER A 6 -17.10 -38.12 -6.76
CA SER A 6 -16.13 -37.93 -7.85
C SER A 6 -15.58 -36.50 -7.81
N TYR A 7 -14.30 -36.34 -8.11
CA TYR A 7 -13.65 -35.03 -8.25
C TYR A 7 -13.84 -34.40 -9.64
N ALA A 8 -14.35 -35.16 -10.60
CA ALA A 8 -14.64 -34.68 -11.96
C ALA A 8 -16.11 -34.27 -12.16
N ASP A 9 -16.99 -34.53 -11.18
CA ASP A 9 -18.41 -34.19 -11.24
C ASP A 9 -18.65 -32.76 -10.75
N GLU A 10 -19.12 -31.88 -11.65
CA GLU A 10 -19.41 -30.48 -11.37
C GLU A 10 -20.46 -30.31 -10.26
N ALA A 11 -21.48 -31.18 -10.21
CA ALA A 11 -22.50 -31.10 -9.17
C ALA A 11 -21.94 -31.44 -7.79
N THR A 12 -20.99 -32.38 -7.71
CA THR A 12 -20.28 -32.70 -6.47
C THR A 12 -19.36 -31.55 -6.05
N ALA A 13 -18.64 -30.94 -7.00
CA ALA A 13 -17.79 -29.78 -6.75
C ALA A 13 -18.60 -28.58 -6.23
N ALA A 14 -19.73 -28.26 -6.86
CA ALA A 14 -20.61 -27.17 -6.46
C ALA A 14 -21.16 -27.35 -5.02
N ARG A 15 -21.64 -28.54 -4.67
CA ARG A 15 -22.09 -28.84 -3.29
C ARG A 15 -20.96 -28.71 -2.27
N TRP A 16 -19.74 -29.15 -2.63
CA TRP A 16 -18.58 -29.00 -1.75
C TRP A 16 -18.21 -27.54 -1.56
N LEU A 17 -18.23 -26.73 -2.63
CA LEU A 17 -17.97 -25.29 -2.57
C LEU A 17 -18.99 -24.54 -1.73
N GLU A 18 -20.28 -24.84 -1.87
CA GLU A 18 -21.31 -24.21 -1.03
C GLU A 18 -21.04 -24.46 0.47
N TRP A 19 -20.69 -25.71 0.82
CA TRP A 19 -20.29 -26.05 2.18
C TRP A 19 -19.01 -25.33 2.60
N HIS A 20 -17.97 -25.33 1.75
CA HIS A 20 -16.69 -24.68 2.01
C HIS A 20 -16.88 -23.19 2.27
N THR A 21 -17.51 -22.46 1.34
CA THR A 21 -17.77 -21.02 1.40
C THR A 21 -18.54 -20.63 2.67
N ARG A 22 -19.58 -21.40 3.05
CA ARG A 22 -20.34 -21.12 4.27
C ARG A 22 -19.50 -21.24 5.53
N ILE A 23 -18.57 -22.20 5.57
CA ILE A 23 -17.68 -22.39 6.73
C ILE A 23 -16.56 -21.36 6.72
N SER A 24 -15.95 -21.07 5.56
CA SER A 24 -14.95 -20.01 5.39
C SER A 24 -15.47 -18.65 5.81
N GLN A 25 -16.73 -18.32 5.51
CA GLN A 25 -17.35 -17.08 5.96
C GLN A 25 -17.38 -16.98 7.49
N ARG A 26 -17.70 -18.07 8.20
CA ARG A 26 -17.71 -18.07 9.68
C ARG A 26 -16.31 -17.89 10.25
N TYR A 27 -15.31 -18.56 9.67
CA TYR A 27 -13.91 -18.38 10.09
C TYR A 27 -13.43 -16.96 9.84
N SER A 28 -13.77 -16.37 8.69
CA SER A 28 -13.48 -14.97 8.38
C SER A 28 -14.15 -14.01 9.36
N GLN A 29 -15.42 -14.20 9.71
CA GLN A 29 -16.11 -13.37 10.72
C GLN A 29 -15.41 -13.41 12.09
N VAL A 30 -15.05 -14.61 12.56
CA VAL A 30 -14.34 -14.78 13.83
C VAL A 30 -12.95 -14.13 13.76
N SER A 31 -12.25 -14.35 12.65
CA SER A 31 -10.92 -13.80 12.37
C SER A 31 -10.91 -12.28 12.40
N SER A 32 -11.76 -11.64 11.58
CA SER A 32 -11.86 -10.18 11.51
C SER A 32 -12.28 -9.58 12.86
N LEU A 33 -13.09 -10.27 13.65
CA LEU A 33 -13.49 -9.78 14.98
C LEU A 33 -12.35 -9.88 16.01
N LEU A 34 -11.58 -10.97 16.00
CA LEU A 34 -10.40 -11.14 16.85
C LEU A 34 -9.34 -10.08 16.53
N GLU A 35 -9.08 -9.86 15.25
CA GLU A 35 -8.17 -8.83 14.76
C GLU A 35 -8.64 -7.44 15.18
N TRP A 36 -9.91 -7.11 14.92
CA TRP A 36 -10.50 -5.85 15.36
C TRP A 36 -10.34 -5.62 16.87
N ASN A 37 -10.62 -6.63 17.69
CA ASN A 37 -10.53 -6.52 19.15
C ASN A 37 -9.09 -6.33 19.63
N TYR A 38 -8.13 -7.03 19.02
CA TYR A 38 -6.71 -6.86 19.33
C TYR A 38 -6.21 -5.47 18.91
N GLU A 39 -6.46 -5.08 17.67
CA GLU A 39 -5.92 -3.83 17.13
C GLU A 39 -6.55 -2.58 17.75
N THR A 40 -7.79 -2.68 18.24
CA THR A 40 -8.46 -1.57 18.94
C THR A 40 -8.36 -1.64 20.46
N ASN A 41 -7.75 -2.69 21.02
CA ASN A 41 -7.50 -2.84 22.46
C ASN A 41 -6.37 -3.86 22.71
N ILE A 42 -5.12 -3.39 22.73
CA ILE A 42 -3.95 -4.25 22.89
C ILE A 42 -3.85 -4.72 24.34
N THR A 43 -4.16 -5.99 24.59
CA THR A 43 -4.01 -6.65 25.90
C THR A 43 -3.37 -8.02 25.72
N SER A 44 -2.78 -8.60 26.78
CA SER A 44 -2.24 -9.96 26.73
C SER A 44 -3.31 -11.01 26.39
N GLU A 45 -4.56 -10.78 26.79
CA GLU A 45 -5.69 -11.66 26.47
C GLU A 45 -6.04 -11.59 24.99
N ASN A 46 -6.23 -10.38 24.44
CA ASN A 46 -6.54 -10.21 23.02
C ASN A 46 -5.40 -10.69 22.12
N ALA A 47 -4.14 -10.42 22.50
CA ALA A 47 -2.97 -10.92 21.77
C ALA A 47 -2.93 -12.46 21.74
N LYS A 48 -3.28 -13.11 22.86
CA LYS A 48 -3.36 -14.58 22.92
C LYS A 48 -4.50 -15.13 22.05
N LEU A 49 -5.67 -14.49 22.08
CA LEU A 49 -6.79 -14.90 21.22
C LEU A 49 -6.47 -14.73 19.74
N MET A 50 -5.85 -13.60 19.36
CA MET A 50 -5.37 -13.32 18.01
C MET A 50 -4.32 -14.34 17.57
N SER A 51 -3.31 -14.62 18.40
CA SER A 51 -2.27 -15.61 18.10
C SER A 51 -2.84 -17.02 17.90
N ASN A 52 -3.87 -17.40 18.67
CA ASN A 52 -4.54 -18.69 18.55
C ASN A 52 -5.46 -18.80 17.33
N GLN A 53 -5.77 -17.69 16.65
CA GLN A 53 -6.63 -17.70 15.47
C GLN A 53 -6.10 -18.64 14.37
N ASN A 54 -4.80 -18.64 14.12
CA ASN A 54 -4.19 -19.51 13.11
C ASN A 54 -4.38 -20.99 13.46
N LEU A 55 -4.35 -21.35 14.75
CA LEU A 55 -4.63 -22.71 15.23
C LEU A 55 -6.11 -23.09 15.09
N LEU A 56 -7.03 -22.12 15.09
CA LEU A 56 -8.46 -22.36 14.85
C LEU A 56 -8.76 -22.62 13.38
N VAL A 57 -8.06 -21.93 12.47
CA VAL A 57 -8.31 -21.98 11.01
C VAL A 57 -7.50 -23.09 10.33
N SER A 58 -6.29 -23.40 10.82
CA SER A 58 -5.39 -24.38 10.20
C SER A 58 -5.99 -25.79 10.03
N PRO A 59 -6.80 -26.35 10.95
CA PRO A 59 -7.38 -27.69 10.75
C PRO A 59 -8.37 -27.72 9.58
N PHE A 60 -9.13 -26.63 9.40
CA PHE A 60 -10.03 -26.49 8.27
C PHE A 60 -9.24 -26.41 6.96
N ALA A 61 -8.21 -25.56 6.89
CA ALA A 61 -7.37 -25.44 5.71
C ALA A 61 -6.67 -26.77 5.34
N ARG A 62 -6.17 -27.51 6.33
CA ARG A 62 -5.57 -28.86 6.12
C ARG A 62 -6.56 -29.86 5.54
N LEU A 63 -7.83 -29.79 5.93
CA LEU A 63 -8.89 -30.63 5.39
C LEU A 63 -9.25 -30.21 3.95
N THR A 64 -9.37 -28.92 3.68
CA THR A 64 -10.03 -28.42 2.46
C THR A 64 -9.07 -28.13 1.32
N LEU A 65 -7.85 -27.66 1.58
CA LEU A 65 -6.91 -27.30 0.51
C LEU A 65 -6.53 -28.48 -0.39
N PRO A 66 -6.19 -29.69 0.12
CA PRO A 66 -5.89 -30.84 -0.73
C PRO A 66 -7.10 -31.27 -1.59
N ILE A 67 -8.31 -31.07 -1.07
CA ILE A 67 -9.56 -31.37 -1.78
C ILE A 67 -9.78 -30.37 -2.90
N ALA A 68 -9.61 -29.07 -2.62
CA ALA A 68 -9.70 -28.01 -3.62
C ALA A 68 -8.68 -28.23 -4.76
N LYS A 69 -7.43 -28.55 -4.42
CA LYS A 69 -6.38 -28.87 -5.42
C LYS A 69 -6.77 -30.04 -6.33
N LYS A 70 -7.39 -31.10 -5.78
CA LYS A 70 -7.89 -32.24 -6.58
C LYS A 70 -9.03 -31.85 -7.50
N PHE A 71 -10.04 -31.14 -7.00
CA PHE A 71 -11.12 -30.64 -7.85
C PHE A 71 -10.59 -29.71 -8.94
N ASN A 72 -9.75 -28.73 -8.59
CA ASN A 72 -9.15 -27.79 -9.54
C ASN A 72 -8.40 -28.52 -10.66
N ALA A 73 -7.65 -29.57 -10.34
CA ALA A 73 -6.94 -30.38 -11.33
C ALA A 73 -7.88 -31.16 -12.27
N GLN A 74 -8.99 -31.69 -11.77
CA GLN A 74 -9.94 -32.49 -12.55
C GLN A 74 -10.94 -31.63 -13.33
N LEU A 75 -11.23 -30.41 -12.86
CA LEU A 75 -12.17 -29.48 -13.49
C LEU A 75 -11.53 -28.56 -14.53
N LYS A 76 -10.23 -28.72 -14.85
CA LYS A 76 -9.53 -27.86 -15.83
C LYS A 76 -10.28 -27.71 -17.16
N ASN A 77 -10.93 -28.77 -17.62
CA ASN A 77 -11.65 -28.83 -18.90
C ASN A 77 -13.17 -28.61 -18.75
N SER A 78 -13.66 -28.27 -17.56
CA SER A 78 -15.07 -27.91 -17.35
C SER A 78 -15.44 -26.69 -18.20
N THR A 79 -16.67 -26.68 -18.73
CA THR A 79 -17.23 -25.52 -19.44
C THR A 79 -17.83 -24.48 -18.48
N ASN A 80 -17.91 -24.80 -17.19
CA ASN A 80 -18.37 -23.89 -16.15
C ASN A 80 -17.21 -23.01 -15.66
N GLU A 81 -17.04 -21.85 -16.29
CA GLU A 81 -15.96 -20.90 -15.97
C GLU A 81 -16.03 -20.37 -14.53
N ASP A 82 -17.24 -20.15 -14.01
CA ASP A 82 -17.45 -19.69 -12.63
C ASP A 82 -16.96 -20.73 -11.63
N LEU A 83 -17.37 -21.99 -11.81
CA LEU A 83 -16.92 -23.10 -10.97
C LEU A 83 -15.39 -23.26 -11.01
N LYS A 84 -14.79 -23.16 -12.20
CA LYS A 84 -13.32 -23.23 -12.35
C LYS A 84 -12.63 -22.09 -11.61
N ARG A 85 -13.14 -20.86 -11.73
CA ARG A 85 -12.57 -19.70 -11.04
C ARG A 85 -12.64 -19.84 -9.53
N VAL A 86 -13.81 -20.16 -8.98
CA VAL A 86 -13.97 -20.37 -7.53
C VAL A 86 -13.07 -21.49 -7.03
N MET A 87 -13.05 -22.62 -7.75
CA MET A 87 -12.25 -23.78 -7.34
C MET A 87 -10.75 -23.48 -7.42
N ASN A 88 -10.30 -22.77 -8.45
CA ASN A 88 -8.92 -22.32 -8.56
C ASN A 88 -8.53 -21.46 -7.36
N ARG A 89 -9.35 -20.47 -6.98
CA ARG A 89 -9.10 -19.63 -5.79
C ARG A 89 -9.05 -20.44 -4.50
N CYS A 90 -9.97 -21.39 -4.31
CA CYS A 90 -9.95 -22.28 -3.13
C CYS A 90 -8.74 -23.21 -3.08
N ALA A 91 -8.08 -23.45 -4.22
CA ALA A 91 -6.89 -24.29 -4.33
C ALA A 91 -5.57 -23.53 -4.10
N ARG A 92 -5.62 -22.20 -3.93
CA ARG A 92 -4.47 -21.35 -3.65
C ARG A 92 -4.11 -21.33 -2.16
N GLY A 93 -2.85 -21.04 -1.89
CA GLY A 93 -2.31 -20.82 -0.56
C GLY A 93 -1.60 -22.03 0.03
N THR A 94 -1.07 -21.79 1.22
CA THR A 94 -0.17 -22.70 1.93
C THR A 94 -0.79 -23.19 3.24
N ILE A 95 -0.59 -24.48 3.56
CA ILE A 95 -0.88 -25.05 4.89
C ILE A 95 0.39 -25.59 5.53
N SER A 96 0.49 -25.46 6.86
CA SER A 96 1.41 -26.29 7.65
C SER A 96 0.67 -27.52 8.17
N TYR A 97 1.30 -28.68 8.03
CA TYR A 97 0.79 -29.97 8.52
C TYR A 97 1.16 -30.23 9.99
N ASP A 98 1.94 -29.36 10.61
CA ASP A 98 2.41 -29.47 11.99
C ASP A 98 1.87 -28.29 12.82
N ASP A 99 1.07 -28.59 13.85
CA ASP A 99 0.54 -27.56 14.74
C ASP A 99 1.64 -26.82 15.51
N ASN A 100 2.78 -27.48 15.79
CA ASN A 100 3.93 -26.84 16.40
C ASN A 100 4.57 -25.81 15.44
N GLU A 101 4.63 -26.09 14.14
CA GLU A 101 5.10 -25.10 13.16
C GLU A 101 4.14 -23.91 13.05
N VAL A 102 2.82 -24.13 13.10
CA VAL A 102 1.82 -23.05 13.12
C VAL A 102 2.01 -22.16 14.37
N GLU A 103 2.24 -22.78 15.53
CA GLU A 103 2.49 -22.06 16.77
C GLU A 103 3.81 -21.27 16.73
N VAL A 104 4.88 -21.88 16.21
CA VAL A 104 6.19 -21.22 16.04
C VAL A 104 6.08 -20.05 15.05
N ALA A 105 5.44 -20.23 13.90
CA ALA A 105 5.22 -19.15 12.93
C ALA A 105 4.44 -17.98 13.56
N SER A 106 3.37 -18.28 14.30
CA SER A 106 2.55 -17.26 14.96
C SER A 106 3.35 -16.51 16.03
N LYS A 107 4.17 -17.20 16.83
CA LYS A 107 5.07 -16.57 17.81
C LYS A 107 6.12 -15.67 17.15
N LEU A 108 6.74 -16.13 16.07
CA LEU A 108 7.73 -15.34 15.33
C LEU A 108 7.11 -14.08 14.72
N SER A 109 5.91 -14.17 14.12
CA SER A 109 5.17 -13.03 13.59
C SER A 109 4.86 -12.01 14.69
N SER A 110 4.30 -12.44 15.82
CA SER A 110 4.03 -11.56 16.97
C SER A 110 5.30 -10.94 17.55
N GLN A 111 6.42 -11.68 17.58
CA GLN A 111 7.71 -11.15 18.01
C GLN A 111 8.22 -10.06 17.06
N LEU A 112 8.08 -10.26 15.74
CA LEU A 112 8.48 -9.27 14.72
C LEU A 112 7.68 -7.97 14.84
N GLU A 113 6.35 -8.07 14.96
CA GLU A 113 5.48 -6.93 15.21
C GLU A 113 5.83 -6.21 16.51
N SER A 114 6.07 -6.97 17.59
CA SER A 114 6.46 -6.42 18.89
C SER A 114 7.80 -5.69 18.81
N ILE A 115 8.80 -6.24 18.12
CA ILE A 115 10.10 -5.58 17.94
C ILE A 115 9.89 -4.23 17.25
N PHE A 116 9.14 -4.20 16.15
CA PHE A 116 8.91 -2.96 15.41
C PHE A 116 8.13 -1.94 16.26
N GLY A 117 7.03 -2.36 16.89
CA GLY A 117 6.12 -1.48 17.63
C GLY A 117 6.71 -0.92 18.94
N THR A 118 7.69 -1.59 19.54
CA THR A 118 8.30 -1.19 20.82
C THR A 118 9.71 -0.61 20.69
N THR A 119 10.27 -0.58 19.48
CA THR A 119 11.62 -0.03 19.28
C THR A 119 11.63 1.48 19.56
N THR A 120 12.64 1.91 20.30
CA THR A 120 12.90 3.32 20.62
C THR A 120 14.34 3.69 20.30
N VAL A 121 14.56 4.94 19.87
CA VAL A 121 15.87 5.56 19.67
C VAL A 121 16.11 6.58 20.76
N CYS A 122 17.23 6.47 21.48
CA CYS A 122 17.54 7.36 22.59
C CYS A 122 18.42 8.55 22.18
N GLU A 123 18.20 9.69 22.82
CA GLU A 123 18.96 10.92 22.58
C GLU A 123 20.44 10.75 22.92
N LEU A 124 21.32 11.32 22.07
CA LEU A 124 22.78 11.24 22.26
C LEU A 124 23.23 11.83 23.61
N ASN A 125 22.62 12.94 24.01
CA ASN A 125 22.97 13.67 25.23
C ASN A 125 22.17 13.23 26.46
N ASN A 126 21.16 12.36 26.28
CA ASN A 126 20.33 11.87 27.37
C ASN A 126 19.77 10.48 27.04
N THR A 127 20.51 9.43 27.41
CA THR A 127 20.13 8.04 27.16
C THR A 127 18.83 7.59 27.85
N LYS A 128 18.27 8.40 28.75
CA LYS A 128 16.96 8.15 29.37
C LYS A 128 15.79 8.69 28.55
N GLN A 129 16.04 9.57 27.58
CA GLN A 129 15.02 10.11 26.70
C GLN A 129 15.04 9.32 25.40
N CYS A 130 14.02 8.47 25.20
CA CYS A 130 13.92 7.60 24.03
C CYS A 130 12.59 7.82 23.31
N HIS A 131 12.64 7.69 21.99
CA HIS A 131 11.57 8.06 21.08
C HIS A 131 11.22 6.92 20.15
N THR A 132 9.93 6.63 20.01
CA THR A 132 9.38 5.68 19.03
C THR A 132 9.36 6.28 17.62
N ILE A 133 9.19 5.43 16.60
CA ILE A 133 9.04 5.88 15.20
C ILE A 133 7.89 6.89 15.07
N GLU A 134 6.73 6.57 15.64
CA GLU A 134 5.57 7.44 15.68
C GLU A 134 5.24 7.89 17.12
N PRO A 135 4.94 9.17 17.35
CA PRO A 135 4.94 10.26 16.37
C PRO A 135 6.32 10.92 16.19
N TYR A 136 7.25 10.76 17.14
CA TYR A 136 8.40 11.66 17.27
C TYR A 136 9.37 11.61 16.09
N LEU A 137 9.92 10.42 15.76
CA LEU A 137 10.92 10.33 14.68
C LEU A 137 10.31 10.67 13.33
N THR A 138 9.07 10.24 13.06
CA THR A 138 8.34 10.63 11.84
C THR A 138 8.20 12.15 11.72
N GLU A 139 7.79 12.85 12.77
CA GLU A 139 7.67 14.31 12.76
C GLU A 139 9.03 15.01 12.62
N LEU A 140 10.08 14.47 13.25
CA LEU A 140 11.44 14.96 13.09
C LEU A 140 11.90 14.84 11.62
N MET A 141 11.73 13.67 10.99
CA MET A 141 12.13 13.47 9.59
C MET A 141 11.40 14.41 8.63
N LYS A 142 10.14 14.78 8.93
CA LYS A 142 9.35 15.73 8.13
C LYS A 142 9.86 17.17 8.23
N LYS A 143 10.27 17.63 9.42
CA LYS A 143 10.48 19.07 9.73
C LYS A 143 11.94 19.48 9.89
N GLU A 144 12.78 18.58 10.38
CA GLU A 144 14.16 18.90 10.72
C GLU A 144 14.97 19.26 9.46
N LYS A 145 15.86 20.24 9.57
CA LYS A 145 16.77 20.66 8.50
C LYS A 145 18.22 20.41 8.84
N ASP A 146 18.58 20.14 10.10
CA ASP A 146 19.94 19.79 10.46
C ASP A 146 20.33 18.40 9.92
N TYR A 147 21.42 18.33 9.16
CA TYR A 147 21.89 17.10 8.49
C TYR A 147 22.27 16.02 9.50
N ASP A 148 22.97 16.41 10.57
CA ASP A 148 23.53 15.46 11.53
C ASP A 148 22.41 14.95 12.46
N ARG A 149 21.41 15.78 12.76
CA ARG A 149 20.18 15.37 13.48
C ARG A 149 19.34 14.39 12.67
N LEU A 150 19.16 14.63 11.38
CA LEU A 150 18.48 13.68 10.48
C LEU A 150 19.27 12.37 10.37
N THR A 151 20.60 12.44 10.35
CA THR A 151 21.49 11.27 10.32
C THR A 151 21.30 10.43 11.59
N TRP A 152 21.31 11.05 12.77
CA TRP A 152 21.06 10.36 14.05
C TRP A 152 19.72 9.65 14.07
N ALA A 153 18.64 10.33 13.66
CA ALA A 153 17.30 9.75 13.68
C ALA A 153 17.20 8.54 12.74
N TRP A 154 17.79 8.68 11.54
CA TRP A 154 17.81 7.63 10.54
C TRP A 154 18.65 6.44 10.99
N GLU A 155 19.93 6.64 11.31
CA GLU A 155 20.84 5.57 11.72
C GLU A 155 20.33 4.87 12.97
N GLY A 156 19.92 5.64 13.98
CA GLY A 156 19.40 5.10 15.23
C GLY A 156 18.18 4.21 15.06
N TRP A 157 17.25 4.56 14.17
CA TRP A 157 16.07 3.72 13.90
C TRP A 157 16.46 2.41 13.19
N TYR A 158 17.27 2.52 12.15
CA TYR A 158 17.71 1.37 11.36
C TYR A 158 18.53 0.39 12.20
N ASP A 159 19.39 0.88 13.10
CA ASP A 159 20.17 0.06 14.03
C ASP A 159 19.28 -0.56 15.10
N ALA A 160 18.47 0.25 15.79
CA ALA A 160 17.66 -0.23 16.91
C ALA A 160 16.60 -1.25 16.48
N CYS A 161 16.02 -1.09 15.29
CA CYS A 161 14.97 -1.96 14.76
C CYS A 161 15.54 -3.07 13.88
N GLY A 162 16.24 -2.72 12.80
CA GLY A 162 16.66 -3.66 11.76
C GLY A 162 17.53 -4.80 12.28
N MET A 163 18.49 -4.48 13.16
CA MET A 163 19.38 -5.48 13.76
C MET A 163 18.63 -6.51 14.61
N LYS A 164 17.58 -6.09 15.34
CA LYS A 164 16.74 -6.99 16.15
C LYS A 164 15.78 -7.82 15.31
N VAL A 165 15.26 -7.25 14.23
CA VAL A 165 14.37 -7.94 13.29
C VAL A 165 15.11 -9.07 12.55
N ARG A 166 16.39 -8.87 12.20
CA ARG A 166 17.19 -9.78 11.37
C ARG A 166 17.07 -11.27 11.74
N PRO A 167 17.46 -11.74 12.94
CA PRO A 167 17.46 -13.17 13.23
C PRO A 167 16.04 -13.77 13.20
N VAL A 168 15.06 -13.05 13.75
CA VAL A 168 13.67 -13.52 13.83
C VAL A 168 13.05 -13.62 12.44
N TYR A 169 13.28 -12.62 11.59
CA TYR A 169 12.71 -12.56 10.25
C TYR A 169 13.27 -13.67 9.36
N LEU A 170 14.59 -13.93 9.42
CA LEU A 170 15.22 -14.99 8.63
C LEU A 170 14.69 -16.37 9.01
N THR A 171 14.51 -16.66 10.31
CA THR A 171 13.87 -17.92 10.75
C THR A 171 12.41 -18.01 10.31
N TYR A 172 11.68 -16.90 10.39
CA TYR A 172 10.27 -16.85 9.99
C TYR A 172 10.08 -17.16 8.51
N ILE A 173 10.84 -16.50 7.62
CA ILE A 173 10.72 -16.73 6.17
C ILE A 173 11.19 -18.12 5.76
N ASP A 174 12.15 -18.73 6.47
CA ASP A 174 12.57 -20.12 6.21
C ASP A 174 11.43 -21.11 6.49
N LEU A 175 10.70 -20.89 7.58
CA LEU A 175 9.52 -21.68 7.92
C LEU A 175 8.40 -21.49 6.89
N LEU A 176 8.12 -20.25 6.48
CA LEU A 176 7.11 -19.99 5.44
C LEU A 176 7.50 -20.60 4.09
N ASN A 177 8.75 -20.44 3.65
CA ASN A 177 9.27 -21.04 2.42
C ASN A 177 9.21 -22.57 2.45
N LYS A 178 9.51 -23.19 3.60
CA LYS A 178 9.36 -24.64 3.78
C LYS A 178 7.91 -25.06 3.53
N ASN A 179 6.94 -24.34 4.10
CA ASN A 179 5.53 -24.62 3.91
C ASN A 179 5.08 -24.40 2.46
N CYS A 180 5.56 -23.34 1.80
CA CYS A 180 5.29 -23.08 0.37
C CYS A 180 5.71 -24.27 -0.51
N LYS A 181 6.94 -24.76 -0.30
CA LYS A 181 7.48 -25.92 -1.01
C LYS A 181 6.68 -27.19 -0.77
N ALA A 182 6.27 -27.43 0.48
CA ALA A 182 5.40 -28.55 0.82
C ALA A 182 4.01 -28.47 0.15
N ASN A 183 3.60 -27.28 -0.29
CA ASN A 183 2.33 -27.01 -0.95
C ASN A 183 2.41 -26.92 -2.47
N GLY A 184 3.58 -27.14 -3.06
CA GLY A 184 3.79 -27.19 -4.51
C GLY A 184 4.21 -25.87 -5.15
N TYR A 185 4.48 -24.83 -4.36
CA TYR A 185 5.13 -23.61 -4.82
C TYR A 185 6.66 -23.76 -4.81
N SER A 186 7.39 -23.02 -5.64
CA SER A 186 8.86 -22.96 -5.62
C SER A 186 9.37 -22.32 -4.33
N ASP A 187 8.69 -21.27 -3.89
CA ASP A 187 9.00 -20.43 -2.74
C ASP A 187 7.86 -19.44 -2.46
N LEU A 188 7.98 -18.63 -1.42
CA LEU A 188 6.98 -17.67 -0.97
C LEU A 188 6.67 -16.58 -2.01
N SER A 189 7.59 -16.24 -2.91
CA SER A 189 7.31 -15.25 -3.95
C SER A 189 6.26 -15.74 -4.94
N GLU A 190 6.28 -17.03 -5.30
CA GLU A 190 5.29 -17.59 -6.23
C GLU A 190 3.88 -17.59 -5.65
N GLU A 191 3.74 -17.93 -4.35
CA GLU A 191 2.45 -17.84 -3.65
C GLU A 191 1.90 -16.40 -3.67
N TRP A 192 2.75 -15.39 -3.44
CA TRP A 192 2.31 -14.00 -3.45
C TRP A 192 1.96 -13.48 -4.84
N ILE A 193 2.69 -13.90 -5.86
CA ILE A 193 2.43 -13.49 -7.23
C ILE A 193 1.10 -14.06 -7.75
N GLU A 194 0.68 -15.23 -7.25
CA GLU A 194 -0.57 -15.88 -7.66
C GLU A 194 -1.83 -15.02 -7.40
N ASP A 195 -1.80 -14.12 -6.41
CA ASP A 195 -2.91 -13.18 -6.13
C ASP A 195 -3.23 -12.26 -7.32
N TYR A 196 -2.21 -11.87 -8.10
CA TYR A 196 -2.38 -10.88 -9.15
C TYR A 196 -3.01 -11.42 -10.43
N GLU A 197 -2.96 -12.74 -10.66
CA GLU A 197 -3.42 -13.38 -11.91
C GLU A 197 -2.79 -12.72 -13.17
N MET A 198 -1.52 -12.33 -13.08
CA MET A 198 -0.76 -11.63 -14.13
C MET A 198 0.30 -12.53 -14.77
N GLY A 199 -0.08 -13.79 -15.03
CA GLY A 199 0.83 -14.81 -15.56
C GLY A 199 1.72 -15.44 -14.49
N ASN A 200 2.83 -16.04 -14.92
CA ASN A 200 3.84 -16.58 -14.01
C ASN A 200 4.76 -15.48 -13.44
N ALA A 201 5.68 -15.85 -12.54
CA ALA A 201 6.58 -14.90 -11.88
C ALA A 201 7.40 -14.03 -12.87
N THR A 202 7.91 -14.62 -13.95
CA THR A 202 8.68 -13.90 -14.98
C THR A 202 7.81 -12.89 -15.72
N GLU A 203 6.57 -13.26 -16.07
CA GLU A 203 5.63 -12.35 -16.74
C GLU A 203 5.21 -11.21 -15.81
N PHE A 204 4.90 -11.51 -14.55
CA PHE A 204 4.57 -10.52 -13.54
C PHE A 204 5.69 -9.51 -13.32
N GLU A 205 6.91 -9.98 -13.06
CA GLU A 205 8.08 -9.12 -12.85
C GLU A 205 8.41 -8.32 -14.12
N GLY A 206 8.27 -8.94 -15.30
CA GLY A 206 8.45 -8.25 -16.58
C GLY A 206 7.50 -7.08 -16.80
N ILE A 207 6.24 -7.17 -16.33
CA ILE A 207 5.28 -6.07 -16.36
C ILE A 207 5.76 -4.92 -15.46
N LEU A 208 6.17 -5.22 -14.22
CA LEU A 208 6.63 -4.19 -13.28
C LEU A 208 7.92 -3.51 -13.78
N ASP A 209 8.85 -4.30 -14.33
CA ASP A 209 10.08 -3.83 -14.95
C ASP A 209 9.81 -2.84 -16.08
N GLN A 210 8.87 -3.18 -16.97
CA GLN A 210 8.53 -2.31 -18.10
C GLN A 210 7.92 -1.00 -17.63
N ILE A 211 6.99 -1.04 -16.66
CA ILE A 211 6.39 0.15 -16.08
C ILE A 211 7.45 1.06 -15.45
N LEU A 212 8.38 0.49 -14.69
CA LEU A 212 9.45 1.26 -14.05
C LEU A 212 10.36 1.91 -15.11
N LYS A 213 10.70 1.19 -16.18
CA LYS A 213 11.48 1.72 -17.32
C LYS A 213 10.76 2.88 -18.02
N ASP A 214 9.46 2.76 -18.24
CA ASP A 214 8.67 3.83 -18.88
C ASP A 214 8.63 5.10 -18.03
N ILE A 215 8.58 4.95 -16.70
CA ILE A 215 8.46 6.05 -15.74
C ILE A 215 9.84 6.67 -15.41
N ALA A 216 10.93 5.92 -15.59
CA ALA A 216 12.29 6.35 -15.26
C ALA A 216 12.64 7.75 -15.80
N PRO A 217 12.35 8.14 -17.06
CA PRO A 217 12.66 9.49 -17.54
C PRO A 217 12.00 10.61 -16.72
N LEU A 218 10.75 10.43 -16.28
CA LEU A 218 10.07 11.39 -15.41
C LEU A 218 10.71 11.41 -14.02
N TYR A 219 10.94 10.22 -13.43
CA TYR A 219 11.54 10.09 -12.11
C TYR A 219 12.94 10.71 -12.05
N GLU A 220 13.80 10.46 -13.04
CA GLU A 220 15.15 11.00 -13.10
C GLU A 220 15.18 12.54 -13.13
N GLN A 221 14.19 13.17 -13.79
CA GLN A 221 14.06 14.63 -13.79
C GLN A 221 13.63 15.16 -12.41
N ILE A 222 12.72 14.47 -11.72
CA ILE A 222 12.32 14.81 -10.34
C ILE A 222 13.50 14.65 -9.39
N HIS A 223 14.22 13.52 -9.49
CA HIS A 223 15.42 13.22 -8.70
C HIS A 223 16.49 14.30 -8.90
N ALA A 224 16.84 14.62 -10.14
CA ALA A 224 17.84 15.64 -10.46
C ALA A 224 17.48 17.01 -9.86
N TYR A 225 16.22 17.41 -9.97
CA TYR A 225 15.73 18.66 -9.41
C TYR A 225 15.84 18.69 -7.88
N VAL A 226 15.34 17.66 -7.21
CA VAL A 226 15.40 17.53 -5.75
C VAL A 226 16.85 17.47 -5.26
N ARG A 227 17.71 16.68 -5.92
CA ARG A 227 19.14 16.59 -5.61
C ARG A 227 19.83 17.94 -5.73
N GLY A 228 19.57 18.69 -6.81
CA GLY A 228 20.14 20.01 -7.02
C GLY A 228 19.76 21.00 -5.92
N ARG A 229 18.51 20.96 -5.45
CA ARG A 229 18.03 21.76 -4.32
C ARG A 229 18.69 21.34 -3.00
N LEU A 230 18.76 20.05 -2.72
CA LEU A 230 19.42 19.51 -1.52
C LEU A 230 20.92 19.84 -1.49
N CYS A 231 21.60 19.82 -2.64
CA CYS A 231 23.01 20.22 -2.74
C CYS A 231 23.24 21.69 -2.38
N ALA A 232 22.31 22.58 -2.73
CA ALA A 232 22.37 23.96 -2.31
C ALA A 232 22.14 24.13 -0.80
N MET A 233 21.29 23.28 -0.20
CA MET A 233 21.01 23.29 1.25
C MET A 233 22.15 22.67 2.08
N TYR A 234 22.79 21.62 1.57
CA TYR A 234 23.80 20.83 2.27
C TYR A 234 25.12 20.78 1.48
N PRO A 235 25.81 21.92 1.32
CA PRO A 235 27.03 21.99 0.53
C PRO A 235 28.09 21.04 1.09
N ASN A 236 28.71 20.24 0.20
CA ASN A 236 29.78 19.30 0.51
C ASN A 236 29.43 18.15 1.48
N LYS A 237 28.16 17.92 1.79
CA LYS A 237 27.74 16.78 2.64
C LYS A 237 27.54 15.48 1.84
N PHE A 238 27.24 15.57 0.55
CA PHE A 238 27.10 14.41 -0.36
C PHE A 238 27.37 14.80 -1.82
N SER A 239 27.46 13.82 -2.72
CA SER A 239 27.75 14.05 -4.14
C SER A 239 26.54 14.60 -4.91
N CYS A 240 26.71 15.75 -5.57
CA CYS A 240 25.68 16.35 -6.42
C CYS A 240 25.49 15.66 -7.78
N ASN A 241 26.34 14.67 -8.09
CA ASN A 241 26.25 13.85 -9.29
C ASN A 241 25.83 12.40 -8.98
N GLY A 242 25.66 12.05 -7.70
CA GLY A 242 25.39 10.69 -7.24
C GLY A 242 24.02 10.52 -6.56
N PRO A 243 23.79 9.38 -5.91
CA PRO A 243 22.54 9.11 -5.18
C PRO A 243 22.26 10.13 -4.05
N ILE A 244 20.98 10.34 -3.72
CA ILE A 244 20.56 11.18 -2.59
C ILE A 244 20.61 10.34 -1.29
N PRO A 245 21.20 10.86 -0.19
CA PRO A 245 21.10 10.21 1.11
C PRO A 245 19.65 10.11 1.62
N ALA A 246 19.22 8.90 2.00
CA ALA A 246 17.82 8.60 2.33
C ALA A 246 17.21 9.47 3.44
N HIS A 247 18.02 9.92 4.40
CA HIS A 247 17.57 10.72 5.55
C HIS A 247 17.14 12.16 5.20
N LEU A 248 17.38 12.64 3.98
CA LEU A 248 17.09 14.04 3.58
C LEU A 248 15.72 14.26 2.96
N LEU A 249 14.92 13.21 2.81
CA LEU A 249 13.72 13.22 1.95
C LEU A 249 12.40 13.22 2.73
N GLY A 250 12.39 13.70 3.97
CA GLY A 250 11.14 13.99 4.68
C GLY A 250 10.44 12.78 5.29
N ASN A 251 10.99 11.59 5.09
CA ASN A 251 10.41 10.32 5.48
C ASN A 251 11.54 9.35 5.88
N MET A 252 11.33 8.56 6.95
CA MET A 252 12.32 7.62 7.48
C MET A 252 12.92 6.69 6.41
N TRP A 253 12.12 6.28 5.44
CA TRP A 253 12.52 5.32 4.40
C TRP A 253 12.73 5.95 3.03
N ALA A 254 12.60 7.28 2.91
CA ALA A 254 12.59 8.01 1.64
C ALA A 254 11.53 7.49 0.63
N GLN A 255 10.40 6.96 1.11
CA GLN A 255 9.34 6.43 0.23
C GLN A 255 8.43 7.52 -0.35
N SER A 256 8.29 8.66 0.34
CA SER A 256 7.54 9.83 -0.09
C SER A 256 8.33 11.07 0.31
N TRP A 257 8.42 12.04 -0.59
CA TRP A 257 9.24 13.26 -0.42
C TRP A 257 8.37 14.52 -0.24
N GLU A 258 7.05 14.33 -0.24
CA GLU A 258 6.06 15.41 -0.22
C GLU A 258 6.16 16.29 1.04
N SER A 259 6.47 15.71 2.21
CA SER A 259 6.57 16.46 3.48
C SER A 259 7.64 17.56 3.46
N ARG A 260 8.58 17.49 2.50
CA ARG A 260 9.60 18.52 2.26
C ARG A 260 9.33 19.37 1.01
N PHE A 261 8.10 19.35 0.50
CA PHE A 261 7.73 20.12 -0.70
C PHE A 261 8.15 21.59 -0.61
N ASP A 262 8.03 22.23 0.55
CA ASP A 262 8.44 23.63 0.76
C ASP A 262 9.93 23.88 0.49
N ASP A 263 10.80 22.88 0.70
CA ASP A 263 12.22 23.00 0.36
C ASP A 263 12.46 22.93 -1.16
N PHE A 264 11.52 22.36 -1.89
CA PHE A 264 11.59 22.11 -3.33
C PHE A 264 10.65 22.98 -4.15
N ILE A 265 9.87 23.87 -3.54
CA ILE A 265 8.87 24.66 -4.26
C ILE A 265 9.49 25.49 -5.41
N PRO A 266 9.00 25.35 -6.65
CA PRO A 266 9.47 26.13 -7.79
C PRO A 266 9.07 27.59 -7.74
N TYR A 267 7.80 27.87 -7.41
CA TYR A 267 7.21 29.20 -7.43
C TYR A 267 6.63 29.55 -6.05
N PRO A 268 7.43 30.10 -5.12
CA PRO A 268 6.98 30.41 -3.76
C PRO A 268 5.73 31.31 -3.67
N ASN A 269 5.52 32.16 -4.69
CA ASN A 269 4.40 33.11 -4.75
C ASN A 269 3.09 32.50 -5.30
N ALA A 270 3.08 31.20 -5.65
CA ALA A 270 1.90 30.47 -6.12
C ALA A 270 1.69 29.18 -5.30
N PRO A 271 1.55 29.27 -3.96
CA PRO A 271 1.58 28.09 -3.09
C PRO A 271 0.38 27.16 -3.35
N VAL A 272 0.61 25.86 -3.14
CA VAL A 272 -0.47 24.89 -3.04
C VAL A 272 -1.13 25.06 -1.65
N PRO A 273 -2.46 24.98 -1.52
CA PRO A 273 -3.13 25.05 -0.24
C PRO A 273 -2.52 24.13 0.80
N ASN A 274 -2.22 24.70 1.97
CA ASN A 274 -1.94 23.93 3.16
C ASN A 274 -3.28 23.47 3.75
N ILE A 275 -3.77 22.30 3.31
CA ILE A 275 -5.05 21.75 3.77
C ILE A 275 -5.08 21.62 5.30
N THR A 276 -3.96 21.27 5.94
CA THR A 276 -3.85 21.26 7.41
C THR A 276 -4.21 22.61 8.03
N GLN A 277 -3.66 23.70 7.51
CA GLN A 277 -3.95 25.05 8.00
C GLN A 277 -5.42 25.43 7.73
N VAL A 278 -5.93 25.13 6.53
CA VAL A 278 -7.33 25.39 6.16
C VAL A 278 -8.30 24.65 7.11
N LEU A 279 -8.07 23.37 7.38
CA LEU A 279 -8.88 22.57 8.30
C LEU A 279 -8.88 23.19 9.71
N ARG A 280 -7.73 23.66 10.19
CA ARG A 280 -7.60 24.30 11.51
C ARG A 280 -8.30 25.67 11.56
N ASP A 281 -8.11 26.50 10.54
CA ASP A 281 -8.71 27.84 10.45
C ASP A 281 -10.24 27.76 10.35
N GLN A 282 -10.74 26.79 9.58
CA GLN A 282 -12.18 26.48 9.48
C GLN A 282 -12.70 25.65 10.66
N LYS A 283 -11.84 25.30 11.64
CA LYS A 283 -12.18 24.54 12.85
C LYS A 283 -12.88 23.20 12.56
N PHE A 284 -12.40 22.48 11.54
CA PHE A 284 -12.88 21.14 11.23
C PHE A 284 -12.69 20.19 12.41
N SER A 285 -13.75 19.49 12.78
CA SER A 285 -13.70 18.33 13.65
C SER A 285 -13.37 17.07 12.85
N ILE A 286 -12.83 16.06 13.54
CA ILE A 286 -12.64 14.71 12.97
C ILE A 286 -13.95 14.21 12.34
N HIS A 287 -15.09 14.36 13.03
CA HIS A 287 -16.38 13.94 12.50
C HIS A 287 -16.75 14.65 11.19
N GLN A 288 -16.46 15.95 11.07
CA GLN A 288 -16.66 16.69 9.83
C GLN A 288 -15.77 16.17 8.70
N MET A 289 -14.51 15.80 8.96
CA MET A 289 -13.64 15.20 7.92
C MET A 289 -14.25 13.91 7.34
N TYR A 290 -14.74 13.00 8.19
CA TYR A 290 -15.43 11.78 7.73
C TYR A 290 -16.76 12.10 7.02
N LYS A 291 -17.51 13.10 7.48
CA LYS A 291 -18.75 13.51 6.80
C LYS A 291 -18.49 14.16 5.45
N THR A 292 -17.40 14.92 5.29
CA THR A 292 -16.95 15.45 4.00
C THR A 292 -16.58 14.31 3.04
N ALA A 293 -15.90 13.27 3.54
CA ALA A 293 -15.63 12.09 2.73
C ALA A 293 -16.92 11.36 2.32
N GLU A 294 -17.83 11.07 3.26
CA GLU A 294 -19.15 10.46 2.95
C GLU A 294 -19.94 11.28 1.92
N GLN A 295 -19.89 12.62 2.01
CA GLN A 295 -20.52 13.52 1.04
C GLN A 295 -19.92 13.38 -0.36
N PHE A 296 -18.60 13.19 -0.48
CA PHE A 296 -17.97 12.93 -1.77
C PHE A 296 -18.54 11.64 -2.40
N PHE A 297 -18.51 10.53 -1.66
CA PHE A 297 -19.01 9.22 -2.14
C PHE A 297 -20.49 9.30 -2.54
N THR A 298 -21.34 9.80 -1.65
CA THR A 298 -22.78 9.93 -1.92
C THR A 298 -23.09 10.92 -3.06
N SER A 299 -22.25 11.93 -3.31
CA SER A 299 -22.44 12.87 -4.42
C SER A 299 -22.34 12.20 -5.79
N ILE A 300 -21.52 11.15 -5.91
CA ILE A 300 -21.34 10.38 -7.13
C ILE A 300 -22.22 9.13 -7.15
N ASP A 301 -23.27 9.09 -6.33
CA ASP A 301 -24.20 7.96 -6.23
C ASP A 301 -23.54 6.69 -5.68
N LEU A 302 -22.46 6.76 -4.89
CA LEU A 302 -22.00 5.62 -4.07
C LEU A 302 -22.81 5.52 -2.77
N TYR A 303 -22.47 4.58 -1.89
CA TYR A 303 -23.30 4.32 -0.71
C TYR A 303 -23.06 5.37 0.40
N PRO A 304 -24.06 5.66 1.26
CA PRO A 304 -23.78 6.25 2.55
C PRO A 304 -23.12 5.21 3.47
N MET A 305 -22.33 5.65 4.45
CA MET A 305 -21.76 4.73 5.44
C MET A 305 -22.88 4.17 6.33
N THR A 306 -22.75 2.91 6.76
CA THR A 306 -23.80 2.25 7.53
C THR A 306 -23.93 2.82 8.95
N PRO A 307 -25.09 2.66 9.62
CA PRO A 307 -25.21 3.03 11.04
C PRO A 307 -24.18 2.32 11.93
N LYS A 308 -23.83 1.07 11.61
CA LYS A 308 -22.80 0.31 12.34
C LYS A 308 -21.40 0.90 12.13
N PHE A 309 -21.07 1.36 10.92
CA PHE A 309 -19.81 2.06 10.66
C PHE A 309 -19.63 3.24 11.63
N TRP A 310 -20.64 4.11 11.73
CA TRP A 310 -20.59 5.27 12.62
C TRP A 310 -20.57 4.89 14.10
N ALA A 311 -21.28 3.85 14.50
CA ALA A 311 -21.38 3.42 15.89
C ALA A 311 -20.16 2.63 16.40
N ARG A 312 -19.45 1.92 15.50
CA ARG A 312 -18.44 0.92 15.88
C ARG A 312 -17.03 1.22 15.42
N SER A 313 -16.83 2.15 14.49
CA SER A 313 -15.47 2.52 14.02
C SER A 313 -14.67 3.28 15.07
N MET A 314 -13.34 3.21 14.96
CA MET A 314 -12.42 3.98 15.79
C MET A 314 -11.86 5.14 14.98
N PHE A 315 -12.50 6.31 15.09
CA PHE A 315 -12.12 7.51 14.32
C PHE A 315 -11.01 8.36 14.97
N LYS A 316 -10.59 8.03 16.19
CA LYS A 316 -9.53 8.74 16.92
C LYS A 316 -8.88 7.80 17.91
N LYS A 317 -7.63 8.09 18.30
CA LYS A 317 -6.92 7.34 19.33
C LYS A 317 -7.66 7.45 20.69
N PRO A 318 -8.07 6.33 21.31
CA PRO A 318 -8.60 6.33 22.67
C PRO A 318 -7.53 6.78 23.69
N LYS A 319 -7.95 7.35 24.81
CA LYS A 319 -7.01 7.78 25.88
C LYS A 319 -6.80 6.69 26.95
N ASP A 320 -7.68 5.70 26.96
CA ASP A 320 -7.85 4.69 28.00
C ASP A 320 -7.18 3.35 27.68
N ARG A 321 -6.63 3.17 26.47
CA ARG A 321 -6.03 1.91 26.03
C ARG A 321 -5.04 2.09 24.87
N ASP A 322 -4.16 1.10 24.73
CA ASP A 322 -3.24 0.99 23.60
C ASP A 322 -3.92 0.36 22.38
N VAL A 323 -3.56 0.86 21.20
CA VAL A 323 -4.18 0.50 19.92
C VAL A 323 -3.14 0.54 18.80
N VAL A 324 -3.38 -0.20 17.72
CA VAL A 324 -2.62 -0.09 16.47
C VAL A 324 -3.13 1.13 15.71
N CYS A 325 -2.29 2.17 15.57
CA CYS A 325 -2.71 3.44 14.95
C CYS A 325 -2.65 3.49 13.43
N HIS A 326 -1.99 2.52 12.78
CA HIS A 326 -1.96 2.44 11.32
C HIS A 326 -3.40 2.41 10.77
N ALA A 327 -3.69 3.21 9.74
CA ALA A 327 -5.04 3.28 9.18
C ALA A 327 -5.42 1.96 8.51
N SER A 328 -6.66 1.50 8.73
CA SER A 328 -7.16 0.27 8.11
C SER A 328 -8.69 0.26 8.04
N ALA A 329 -9.22 -0.48 7.07
CA ALA A 329 -10.63 -0.75 6.87
C ALA A 329 -10.92 -2.24 7.09
N PHE A 330 -12.11 -2.54 7.62
CA PHE A 330 -12.52 -3.89 7.99
C PHE A 330 -13.89 -4.24 7.41
N ASP A 331 -13.96 -5.40 6.75
CA ASP A 331 -15.18 -6.17 6.56
C ASP A 331 -15.23 -7.27 7.64
N LEU A 332 -16.21 -7.18 8.56
CA LEU A 332 -16.36 -8.13 9.65
C LEU A 332 -17.07 -9.43 9.20
N GLY A 333 -17.39 -9.55 7.90
CA GLY A 333 -18.06 -10.70 7.29
C GLY A 333 -19.55 -10.81 7.62
N TYR A 334 -20.09 -9.88 8.40
CA TYR A 334 -21.53 -9.72 8.66
C TYR A 334 -22.08 -8.63 7.76
N HIS A 335 -23.22 -8.89 7.11
CA HIS A 335 -23.94 -7.87 6.36
C HIS A 335 -24.08 -6.57 7.17
N ASP A 336 -23.68 -5.48 6.54
CA ASP A 336 -23.67 -4.09 7.04
C ASP A 336 -22.70 -3.76 8.19
N ASP A 337 -21.82 -4.66 8.64
CA ASP A 337 -20.79 -4.35 9.66
C ASP A 337 -19.42 -4.11 9.03
N TYR A 338 -19.23 -2.88 8.53
CA TYR A 338 -17.96 -2.37 8.03
C TYR A 338 -17.42 -1.32 8.98
N ARG A 339 -16.12 -1.31 9.21
CA ARG A 339 -15.50 -0.40 10.18
C ARG A 339 -14.19 0.14 9.67
N THR A 340 -13.81 1.31 10.16
CA THR A 340 -12.45 1.83 9.98
C THR A 340 -11.78 2.08 11.33
N LYS A 341 -10.47 1.91 11.36
CA LYS A 341 -9.61 2.16 12.52
C LYS A 341 -8.52 3.14 12.12
N ILE A 342 -8.63 4.38 12.57
CA ILE A 342 -7.67 5.44 12.27
C ILE A 342 -7.46 6.31 13.51
N CYS A 343 -6.19 6.56 13.87
CA CYS A 343 -5.83 7.52 14.91
C CYS A 343 -5.84 8.97 14.39
N THR A 344 -6.95 9.37 13.75
CA THR A 344 -7.06 10.62 12.97
C THR A 344 -6.59 11.85 13.74
N GLN A 345 -5.74 12.64 13.08
CA GLN A 345 -5.40 14.01 13.45
C GLN A 345 -6.02 15.00 12.44
N ILE A 346 -6.06 16.28 12.80
CA ILE A 346 -6.57 17.34 11.92
C ILE A 346 -5.39 17.87 11.08
N ASP A 347 -5.13 17.16 9.98
CA ASP A 347 -4.14 17.50 8.97
C ASP A 347 -4.53 16.92 7.58
N ASP A 348 -3.71 17.25 6.59
CA ASP A 348 -3.89 16.90 5.18
C ASP A 348 -3.62 15.43 4.89
N ASP A 349 -2.63 14.82 5.56
CA ASP A 349 -2.37 13.38 5.51
C ASP A 349 -3.65 12.61 5.86
N TYR A 350 -4.27 12.90 7.01
CA TYR A 350 -5.49 12.22 7.44
C TYR A 350 -6.72 12.61 6.62
N PHE A 351 -6.78 13.81 6.04
CA PHE A 351 -7.86 14.16 5.11
C PHE A 351 -7.84 13.23 3.89
N TYR A 352 -6.66 12.96 3.32
CA TYR A 352 -6.50 11.98 2.25
C TYR A 352 -6.79 10.55 2.74
N THR A 353 -6.19 10.13 3.87
CA THR A 353 -6.33 8.77 4.40
C THR A 353 -7.78 8.40 4.69
N ILE A 354 -8.61 9.32 5.21
CA ILE A 354 -10.03 9.05 5.44
C ILE A 354 -10.74 8.69 4.13
N HIS A 355 -10.48 9.42 3.04
CA HIS A 355 -11.05 9.11 1.73
C HIS A 355 -10.52 7.78 1.19
N HIS A 356 -9.24 7.48 1.39
CA HIS A 356 -8.65 6.20 1.02
C HIS A 356 -9.34 5.02 1.75
N GLU A 357 -9.40 5.06 3.08
CA GLU A 357 -9.99 3.98 3.87
C GLU A 357 -11.49 3.83 3.64
N MET A 358 -12.22 4.92 3.47
CA MET A 358 -13.64 4.85 3.11
C MET A 358 -13.86 4.31 1.69
N GLY A 359 -12.88 4.44 0.79
CA GLY A 359 -12.88 3.77 -0.51
C GLY A 359 -12.86 2.24 -0.38
N HIS A 360 -12.11 1.70 0.58
CA HIS A 360 -12.17 0.27 0.91
C HIS A 360 -13.56 -0.13 1.42
N ILE A 361 -14.17 0.68 2.28
CA ILE A 361 -15.53 0.44 2.79
C ILE A 361 -16.57 0.45 1.66
N GLU A 362 -16.47 1.36 0.69
CA GLU A 362 -17.31 1.36 -0.51
C GLU A 362 -17.14 0.09 -1.34
N TYR A 363 -15.90 -0.39 -1.48
CA TYR A 363 -15.63 -1.64 -2.19
C TYR A 363 -16.29 -2.82 -1.45
N TYR A 364 -16.13 -2.89 -0.12
CA TYR A 364 -16.75 -3.90 0.73
C TYR A 364 -18.27 -3.92 0.57
N MET A 365 -18.90 -2.75 0.70
CA MET A 365 -20.35 -2.59 0.51
C MET A 365 -20.80 -2.98 -0.90
N SER A 366 -20.00 -2.71 -1.93
CA SER A 366 -20.36 -2.98 -3.32
C SER A 366 -20.40 -4.47 -3.62
N TYR A 367 -19.34 -5.22 -3.29
CA TYR A 367 -19.32 -6.66 -3.54
C TYR A 367 -20.14 -7.46 -2.52
N ASP A 368 -20.36 -6.97 -1.30
CA ASP A 368 -21.18 -7.71 -0.31
C ASP A 368 -22.62 -7.84 -0.80
N LYS A 369 -23.12 -6.76 -1.41
CA LYS A 369 -24.47 -6.66 -1.97
C LYS A 369 -24.64 -7.40 -3.29
N ALA A 370 -23.57 -7.56 -4.07
CA ALA A 370 -23.64 -8.11 -5.42
C ALA A 370 -23.10 -9.54 -5.56
N GLN A 371 -22.23 -9.99 -4.65
CA GLN A 371 -21.44 -11.22 -4.81
C GLN A 371 -21.60 -12.20 -3.65
N PRO A 372 -21.54 -13.52 -3.93
CA PRO A 372 -21.37 -14.53 -2.89
C PRO A 372 -20.03 -14.34 -2.16
N PHE A 373 -19.94 -14.83 -0.92
CA PHE A 373 -18.77 -14.63 -0.05
C PHE A 373 -17.41 -14.92 -0.72
N VAL A 374 -17.34 -15.93 -1.59
CA VAL A 374 -16.08 -16.32 -2.24
C VAL A 374 -15.50 -15.29 -3.21
N TYR A 375 -16.32 -14.34 -3.68
CA TYR A 375 -15.91 -13.25 -4.56
C TYR A 375 -15.82 -11.88 -3.84
N ARG A 376 -16.01 -11.86 -2.52
CA ARG A 376 -15.95 -10.64 -1.70
C ARG A 376 -14.51 -10.25 -1.37
N SER A 377 -13.79 -9.85 -2.40
CA SER A 377 -12.44 -9.30 -2.33
C SER A 377 -12.22 -8.41 -3.55
N GLY A 378 -11.19 -7.57 -3.54
CA GLY A 378 -10.73 -6.93 -4.77
C GLY A 378 -10.32 -7.96 -5.82
N ALA A 379 -10.32 -7.54 -7.10
CA ALA A 379 -9.89 -8.39 -8.22
C ALA A 379 -8.48 -9.01 -7.99
N ASN A 380 -7.59 -8.21 -7.39
CA ASN A 380 -6.35 -8.61 -6.72
C ASN A 380 -6.01 -7.55 -5.66
N SER A 381 -4.94 -7.76 -4.88
CA SER A 381 -4.54 -6.82 -3.81
C SER A 381 -4.22 -5.41 -4.32
N GLY A 382 -3.63 -5.27 -5.51
CA GLY A 382 -3.32 -3.95 -6.10
C GLY A 382 -4.57 -3.18 -6.53
N PHE A 383 -5.60 -3.86 -7.00
CA PHE A 383 -6.91 -3.27 -7.27
C PHE A 383 -7.54 -2.69 -6.02
N HIS A 384 -7.48 -3.43 -4.91
CA HIS A 384 -8.09 -3.02 -3.65
C HIS A 384 -7.50 -1.68 -3.16
N GLU A 385 -6.17 -1.61 -3.08
CA GLU A 385 -5.41 -0.39 -2.74
C GLU A 385 -5.67 0.78 -3.70
N ALA A 386 -5.83 0.51 -5.01
CA ALA A 386 -6.05 1.55 -6.01
C ALA A 386 -7.38 2.31 -5.85
N ILE A 387 -8.44 1.65 -5.36
CA ILE A 387 -9.76 2.27 -5.21
C ILE A 387 -9.71 3.44 -4.22
N GLY A 388 -9.15 3.20 -3.03
CA GLY A 388 -8.95 4.22 -2.02
C GLY A 388 -8.09 5.37 -2.54
N ASP A 389 -6.98 5.04 -3.21
CA ASP A 389 -6.06 6.04 -3.73
C ASP A 389 -6.67 6.92 -4.84
N THR A 390 -7.46 6.35 -5.75
CA THR A 390 -8.16 7.10 -6.80
C THR A 390 -9.12 8.12 -6.20
N ILE A 391 -9.90 7.73 -5.18
CA ILE A 391 -10.84 8.65 -4.54
C ILE A 391 -10.10 9.69 -3.71
N GLY A 392 -9.06 9.30 -2.99
CA GLY A 392 -8.17 10.23 -2.29
C GLY A 392 -7.61 11.28 -3.24
N MET A 393 -7.18 10.90 -4.46
CA MET A 393 -6.70 11.84 -5.47
C MET A 393 -7.78 12.84 -5.91
N PHE A 394 -9.03 12.39 -6.11
CA PHE A 394 -10.13 13.32 -6.41
C PHE A 394 -10.46 14.23 -5.22
N ALA A 395 -10.35 13.73 -3.98
CA ALA A 395 -10.63 14.50 -2.78
C ALA A 395 -9.69 15.69 -2.63
N ILE A 396 -8.42 15.53 -3.00
CA ILE A 396 -7.40 16.59 -2.94
C ILE A 396 -7.17 17.29 -4.28
N SER A 397 -7.97 17.00 -5.32
CA SER A 397 -7.80 17.68 -6.61
C SER A 397 -8.13 19.17 -6.47
N PRO A 398 -7.45 20.09 -7.19
CA PRO A 398 -7.66 21.53 -7.03
C PRO A 398 -9.12 21.91 -7.27
N ALA A 399 -9.79 21.31 -8.25
CA ALA A 399 -11.20 21.55 -8.51
C ALA A 399 -12.12 21.10 -7.35
N ASN A 400 -11.77 20.04 -6.61
CA ASN A 400 -12.50 19.67 -5.40
C ASN A 400 -12.18 20.58 -4.22
N LEU A 401 -10.92 20.99 -4.06
CA LEU A 401 -10.52 21.95 -3.04
C LEU A 401 -11.19 23.32 -3.23
N ILE A 402 -11.35 23.80 -4.47
CA ILE A 402 -12.11 25.03 -4.78
C ILE A 402 -13.56 24.86 -4.32
N LYS A 403 -14.18 23.72 -4.65
CA LYS A 403 -15.55 23.42 -4.27
C LYS A 403 -15.76 23.40 -2.76
N LEU A 404 -14.79 22.88 -2.01
CA LEU A 404 -14.80 22.86 -0.55
C LEU A 404 -14.47 24.23 0.08
N GLY A 405 -14.08 25.23 -0.72
CA GLY A 405 -13.59 26.53 -0.23
C GLY A 405 -12.20 26.45 0.40
N PHE A 406 -11.41 25.45 0.05
CA PHE A 406 -10.04 25.23 0.53
C PHE A 406 -8.99 25.85 -0.39
N LEU A 407 -9.37 26.19 -1.62
CA LEU A 407 -8.52 26.82 -2.63
C LEU A 407 -9.30 27.97 -3.29
N ASP A 408 -8.69 29.14 -3.40
CA ASP A 408 -9.22 30.23 -4.22
C ASP A 408 -9.00 29.89 -5.70
N GLU A 409 -10.07 29.92 -6.49
CA GLU A 409 -10.01 29.68 -7.94
C GLU A 409 -9.07 30.65 -8.65
N ASN A 410 -8.96 31.90 -8.18
CA ASN A 410 -8.06 32.90 -8.76
C ASN A 410 -6.57 32.57 -8.55
N ALA A 411 -6.24 31.69 -7.60
CA ALA A 411 -4.87 31.25 -7.36
C ALA A 411 -4.41 30.19 -8.39
N VAL A 412 -5.33 29.60 -9.16
CA VAL A 412 -5.02 28.54 -10.13
C VAL A 412 -4.48 29.15 -11.43
N ASN A 413 -3.15 29.11 -11.58
CA ASN A 413 -2.43 29.54 -12.77
C ASN A 413 -1.33 28.52 -13.15
N GLU A 414 -0.51 28.82 -14.18
CA GLU A 414 0.56 27.92 -14.61
C GLU A 414 1.60 27.64 -13.52
N GLN A 415 1.93 28.62 -12.68
CA GLN A 415 2.88 28.42 -11.58
C GLN A 415 2.29 27.49 -10.49
N PHE A 416 1.02 27.69 -10.14
CA PHE A 416 0.28 26.80 -9.25
C PHE A 416 0.24 25.37 -9.81
N LYS A 417 -0.05 25.21 -11.11
CA LYS A 417 -0.07 23.90 -11.78
C LYS A 417 1.25 23.15 -11.60
N ILE A 418 2.38 23.81 -11.84
CA ILE A 418 3.70 23.20 -11.66
C ILE A 418 3.95 22.84 -10.19
N ASN A 419 3.64 23.75 -9.27
CA ASN A 419 3.78 23.49 -7.82
C ASN A 419 2.93 22.29 -7.37
N TYR A 420 1.66 22.23 -7.78
CA TYR A 420 0.74 21.12 -7.47
C TYR A 420 1.24 19.80 -8.05
N LEU A 421 1.60 19.78 -9.34
CA LEU A 421 2.10 18.58 -9.98
C LEU A 421 3.41 18.10 -9.34
N LEU A 422 4.33 19.01 -8.98
CA LEU A 422 5.55 18.62 -8.29
C LEU A 422 5.24 18.01 -6.93
N ARG A 423 4.40 18.66 -6.11
CA ARG A 423 3.98 18.13 -4.79
C ARG A 423 3.43 16.70 -4.93
N LEU A 424 2.51 16.49 -5.86
CA LEU A 424 1.93 15.16 -6.08
C LEU A 424 2.96 14.16 -6.64
N ALA A 425 3.89 14.59 -7.49
CA ALA A 425 4.94 13.73 -8.03
C ALA A 425 5.94 13.28 -6.95
N LEU A 426 6.26 14.14 -5.98
CA LEU A 426 7.06 13.82 -4.79
C LEU A 426 6.39 12.79 -3.88
N GLN A 427 5.07 12.63 -3.98
CA GLN A 427 4.31 11.62 -3.26
C GLN A 427 4.15 10.32 -4.09
N LYS A 428 3.72 10.45 -5.35
CA LYS A 428 3.25 9.33 -6.18
C LYS A 428 4.31 8.74 -7.10
N VAL A 429 5.10 9.59 -7.77
CA VAL A 429 6.15 9.14 -8.69
C VAL A 429 7.40 8.75 -7.91
N ALA A 430 7.74 9.51 -6.88
CA ALA A 430 8.90 9.23 -6.04
C ALA A 430 8.81 7.89 -5.29
N PHE A 431 7.58 7.43 -5.03
CA PHE A 431 7.29 6.16 -4.36
C PHE A 431 7.55 4.92 -5.21
N LEU A 432 7.40 5.00 -6.54
CA LEU A 432 7.40 3.82 -7.41
C LEU A 432 8.71 3.02 -7.35
N PRO A 433 9.91 3.63 -7.42
CA PRO A 433 11.15 2.86 -7.28
C PRO A 433 11.34 2.23 -5.91
N PHE A 434 10.87 2.90 -4.84
CA PHE A 434 10.89 2.34 -3.49
C PHE A 434 10.03 1.07 -3.43
N ALA A 435 8.79 1.16 -3.91
CA ALA A 435 7.84 0.05 -3.86
C ALA A 435 8.29 -1.15 -4.70
N TYR A 436 8.87 -0.87 -5.86
CA TYR A 436 9.46 -1.89 -6.72
C TYR A 436 10.65 -2.60 -6.04
N ALA A 437 11.59 -1.84 -5.46
CA ALA A 437 12.76 -2.40 -4.79
C ALA A 437 12.41 -3.30 -3.58
N MET A 438 11.33 -2.98 -2.86
CA MET A 438 10.84 -3.74 -1.70
C MET A 438 10.59 -5.22 -2.02
N ASP A 439 9.68 -5.50 -2.94
CA ASP A 439 9.33 -6.90 -3.24
C ASP A 439 10.34 -7.55 -4.19
N LYS A 440 11.04 -6.79 -5.06
CA LYS A 440 12.18 -7.34 -5.81
C LYS A 440 13.25 -7.90 -4.88
N TYR A 441 13.58 -7.17 -3.80
CA TYR A 441 14.47 -7.63 -2.74
C TYR A 441 13.94 -8.89 -2.03
N ARG A 442 12.68 -8.88 -1.61
CA ARG A 442 12.07 -10.01 -0.88
C ARG A 442 11.95 -11.25 -1.75
N PHE A 443 11.60 -11.12 -3.02
CA PHE A 443 11.54 -12.24 -3.96
C PHE A 443 12.91 -12.88 -4.12
N ALA A 444 13.96 -12.09 -4.32
CA ALA A 444 15.33 -12.59 -4.34
C ALA A 444 15.71 -13.27 -3.02
N LEU A 445 15.30 -12.73 -1.88
CA LEU A 445 15.52 -13.34 -0.57
C LEU A 445 14.80 -14.70 -0.42
N PHE A 446 13.52 -14.79 -0.84
CA PHE A 446 12.73 -16.01 -0.76
C PHE A 446 13.25 -17.11 -1.69
N ARG A 447 13.76 -16.72 -2.86
CA ARG A 447 14.41 -17.60 -3.84
C ARG A 447 15.83 -18.01 -3.44
N ASN A 448 16.34 -17.57 -2.30
CA ASN A 448 17.72 -17.76 -1.84
C ASN A 448 18.77 -17.26 -2.85
N GLN A 449 18.46 -16.18 -3.57
CA GLN A 449 19.38 -15.51 -4.49
C GLN A 449 20.28 -14.47 -3.80
N ILE A 450 20.04 -14.22 -2.50
CA ILE A 450 20.82 -13.31 -1.66
C ILE A 450 21.61 -14.14 -0.64
N ASN A 451 22.93 -14.00 -0.61
CA ASN A 451 23.74 -14.58 0.45
C ASN A 451 23.53 -13.81 1.75
N ARG A 452 22.78 -14.38 2.69
CA ARG A 452 22.35 -13.73 3.94
C ARG A 452 23.51 -13.31 4.87
N ASN A 453 24.73 -13.81 4.66
CA ASN A 453 25.90 -13.46 5.46
C ASN A 453 26.68 -12.26 4.89
N TYR A 454 26.60 -12.02 3.58
CA TYR A 454 27.45 -11.06 2.88
C TYR A 454 26.71 -10.07 1.97
N GLU A 455 25.45 -10.32 1.67
CA GLU A 455 24.67 -9.57 0.67
C GLU A 455 23.31 -9.10 1.18
N LEU A 456 22.94 -9.45 2.42
CA LEU A 456 21.59 -9.20 2.95
C LEU A 456 21.22 -7.71 2.91
N ASN A 457 22.14 -6.84 3.34
CA ASN A 457 21.95 -5.41 3.42
C ASN A 457 22.47 -4.68 2.18
N SER A 458 23.59 -5.13 1.60
CA SER A 458 24.13 -4.52 0.38
C SER A 458 23.22 -4.72 -0.82
N MET A 459 22.55 -5.87 -0.97
CA MET A 459 21.57 -6.07 -2.05
C MET A 459 20.35 -5.15 -1.90
N TRP A 460 19.89 -4.92 -0.66
CA TRP A 460 18.82 -3.94 -0.40
C TRP A 460 19.24 -2.54 -0.90
N TRP A 461 20.42 -2.07 -0.52
CA TRP A 461 20.90 -0.76 -0.95
C TRP A 461 21.26 -0.69 -2.43
N ALA A 462 21.74 -1.78 -3.03
CA ALA A 462 21.99 -1.85 -4.47
C ALA A 462 20.70 -1.62 -5.26
N LEU A 463 19.60 -2.29 -4.91
CA LEU A 463 18.30 -2.08 -5.54
C LEU A 463 17.75 -0.66 -5.32
N ARG A 464 17.96 -0.10 -4.13
CA ARG A 464 17.56 1.28 -3.80
C ARG A 464 18.33 2.32 -4.60
N VAL A 465 19.62 2.10 -4.84
CA VAL A 465 20.45 2.95 -5.68
C VAL A 465 20.13 2.74 -7.15
N GLU A 466 20.06 1.50 -7.63
CA GLU A 466 19.81 1.20 -9.06
C GLU A 466 18.50 1.82 -9.55
N HIS A 467 17.42 1.61 -8.81
CA HIS A 467 16.09 1.99 -9.28
C HIS A 467 15.65 3.38 -8.83
N GLY A 468 16.13 3.85 -7.66
CA GLY A 468 15.70 5.12 -7.08
C GLY A 468 16.82 6.16 -6.90
N GLY A 469 18.08 5.81 -7.12
CA GLY A 469 19.19 6.74 -6.84
C GLY A 469 19.19 7.22 -5.40
N ILE A 470 18.79 6.36 -4.45
CA ILE A 470 18.77 6.64 -3.02
C ILE A 470 19.80 5.74 -2.32
N MET A 471 20.71 6.35 -1.55
CA MET A 471 21.73 5.64 -0.78
C MET A 471 21.47 5.71 0.72
N ALA A 472 22.10 4.82 1.48
CA ALA A 472 22.14 4.89 2.94
C ALA A 472 22.75 6.24 3.40
N ALA A 473 22.27 6.76 4.53
CA ALA A 473 22.80 8.00 5.10
C ALA A 473 24.26 7.87 5.56
N VAL A 474 24.59 6.67 6.05
CA VAL A 474 25.90 6.27 6.61
C VAL A 474 26.29 4.92 6.03
N HIS A 475 27.57 4.55 6.17
CA HIS A 475 28.05 3.24 5.75
C HIS A 475 27.33 2.11 6.51
N ARG A 476 26.93 1.05 5.79
CA ARG A 476 26.21 -0.09 6.35
C ARG A 476 26.98 -1.39 6.11
N ASN A 477 27.06 -2.20 7.14
CA ASN A 477 27.75 -3.50 7.15
C ASN A 477 26.76 -4.69 7.10
N ASP A 478 26.95 -5.60 6.13
CA ASP A 478 26.18 -6.84 5.94
C ASP A 478 26.25 -7.83 7.11
N ALA A 479 27.29 -7.78 7.95
CA ALA A 479 27.44 -8.69 9.09
C ALA A 479 26.43 -8.41 10.21
N VAL A 480 25.92 -7.18 10.32
CA VAL A 480 25.11 -6.75 11.47
C VAL A 480 23.79 -6.10 11.07
N HIS A 481 23.75 -5.31 10.00
CA HIS A 481 22.55 -4.53 9.66
C HIS A 481 21.56 -5.33 8.84
N PHE A 482 20.28 -4.99 8.99
CA PHE A 482 19.19 -5.48 8.16
C PHE A 482 18.18 -4.35 7.96
N ASP A 483 18.54 -3.44 7.07
CA ASP A 483 17.87 -2.15 6.91
C ASP A 483 16.47 -2.28 6.31
N ALA A 484 16.26 -3.29 5.44
CA ALA A 484 14.92 -3.66 5.00
C ALA A 484 14.00 -3.98 6.20
N GLY A 485 14.52 -4.67 7.22
CA GLY A 485 13.79 -5.01 8.45
C GLY A 485 13.33 -3.81 9.27
N ALA A 486 13.86 -2.60 9.03
CA ALA A 486 13.42 -1.37 9.69
C ALA A 486 12.19 -0.72 9.02
N LYS A 487 11.59 -1.35 8.01
CA LYS A 487 10.32 -0.93 7.38
C LYS A 487 9.20 -1.90 7.73
N TYR A 488 8.10 -1.40 8.32
CA TYR A 488 6.97 -2.18 8.87
C TYR A 488 6.54 -3.42 8.07
N HIS A 489 6.39 -3.30 6.74
CA HIS A 489 5.92 -4.37 5.86
C HIS A 489 6.84 -5.60 5.81
N ILE A 490 8.12 -5.45 6.17
CA ILE A 490 9.05 -6.58 6.30
C ILE A 490 8.70 -7.40 7.55
N PRO A 491 8.81 -6.91 8.81
CA PRO A 491 8.47 -7.70 9.99
C PRO A 491 7.00 -8.14 10.06
N SER A 492 6.04 -7.35 9.54
CA SER A 492 4.63 -7.76 9.45
C SER A 492 4.35 -8.71 8.26
N ASN A 493 5.35 -8.97 7.44
CA ASN A 493 5.29 -9.84 6.26
C ASN A 493 4.15 -9.53 5.27
N VAL A 494 3.81 -8.25 5.10
CA VAL A 494 2.78 -7.80 4.16
C VAL A 494 3.39 -7.58 2.77
N PRO A 495 2.91 -8.24 1.70
CA PRO A 495 3.39 -8.04 0.32
C PRO A 495 3.32 -6.57 -0.12
N TYR A 496 4.34 -6.07 -0.82
CA TYR A 496 4.47 -4.65 -1.16
C TYR A 496 4.14 -4.31 -2.63
N ALA A 497 4.18 -5.28 -3.54
CA ALA A 497 3.86 -5.09 -4.96
C ALA A 497 2.43 -4.56 -5.18
N ARG A 498 1.52 -4.81 -4.23
CA ARG A 498 0.16 -4.24 -4.20
C ARG A 498 0.19 -2.72 -4.31
N TYR A 499 1.12 -2.05 -3.63
CA TYR A 499 1.21 -0.59 -3.63
C TYR A 499 1.80 -0.06 -4.93
N PHE A 500 2.77 -0.77 -5.52
CA PHE A 500 3.30 -0.40 -6.85
C PHE A 500 2.19 -0.47 -7.89
N ILE A 501 1.45 -1.58 -7.94
CA ILE A 501 0.34 -1.79 -8.88
C ILE A 501 -0.77 -0.76 -8.63
N ALA A 502 -1.10 -0.48 -7.37
CA ALA A 502 -2.08 0.53 -7.02
C ALA A 502 -1.69 1.93 -7.48
N HIS A 503 -0.40 2.28 -7.43
CA HIS A 503 0.12 3.56 -7.95
C HIS A 503 -0.01 3.71 -9.45
N ILE A 504 -0.13 2.62 -10.20
CA ILE A 504 -0.38 2.67 -11.64
C ILE A 504 -1.89 2.66 -11.92
N LEU A 505 -2.60 1.71 -11.31
CA LEU A 505 -4.05 1.58 -11.48
C LEU A 505 -4.81 2.84 -11.05
N GLN A 506 -4.37 3.52 -9.99
CA GLN A 506 -5.08 4.71 -9.53
C GLN A 506 -5.14 5.80 -10.61
N PHE A 507 -4.07 5.96 -11.41
CA PHE A 507 -4.06 6.90 -12.53
C PHE A 507 -4.87 6.39 -13.73
N GLN A 508 -4.86 5.07 -14.00
CA GLN A 508 -5.73 4.49 -15.04
C GLN A 508 -7.21 4.70 -14.70
N PHE A 509 -7.62 4.42 -13.47
CA PHE A 509 -8.97 4.68 -12.98
C PHE A 509 -9.31 6.16 -12.98
N TYR A 510 -8.43 7.01 -12.45
CA TYR A 510 -8.63 8.46 -12.43
C TYR A 510 -8.85 8.99 -13.85
N ARG A 511 -7.96 8.64 -14.80
CA ARG A 511 -8.08 9.02 -16.23
C ARG A 511 -9.38 8.51 -16.84
N ALA A 512 -9.76 7.26 -16.59
CA ALA A 512 -11.00 6.69 -17.11
C ALA A 512 -12.25 7.40 -16.57
N LEU A 513 -12.32 7.66 -15.27
CA LEU A 513 -13.43 8.36 -14.63
C LEU A 513 -13.55 9.81 -15.15
N CYS A 514 -12.42 10.49 -15.38
CA CYS A 514 -12.39 11.79 -16.04
C CYS A 514 -12.89 11.74 -17.49
N ARG A 515 -12.47 10.73 -18.26
CA ARG A 515 -12.96 10.52 -19.63
C ARG A 515 -14.46 10.26 -19.68
N ILE A 516 -15.01 9.46 -18.75
CA ILE A 516 -16.45 9.21 -18.61
C ILE A 516 -17.20 10.53 -18.32
N LYS A 517 -16.60 11.41 -17.50
CA LYS A 517 -17.13 12.77 -17.26
C LYS A 517 -17.04 13.68 -18.51
N GLY A 518 -16.23 13.33 -19.50
CA GLY A 518 -15.97 14.13 -20.71
C GLY A 518 -14.71 15.01 -20.62
N GLN A 519 -13.81 14.77 -19.66
CA GLN A 519 -12.56 15.51 -19.49
C GLN A 519 -11.35 14.64 -19.86
N THR A 520 -10.67 15.00 -20.95
CA THR A 520 -9.50 14.27 -21.50
C THR A 520 -8.18 15.01 -21.31
N GLU A 521 -8.23 16.33 -21.09
CA GLU A 521 -7.08 17.20 -20.89
C GLU A 521 -7.08 17.79 -19.48
N ASP A 522 -5.94 18.36 -19.07
CA ASP A 522 -5.73 18.95 -17.74
C ASP A 522 -6.28 18.07 -16.61
N LEU A 523 -5.91 16.78 -16.64
CA LEU A 523 -6.41 15.77 -15.70
C LEU A 523 -6.20 16.16 -14.23
N TYR A 524 -5.16 16.96 -13.94
CA TYR A 524 -4.92 17.48 -12.59
C TYR A 524 -6.09 18.31 -12.05
N MET A 525 -6.89 18.97 -12.90
CA MET A 525 -8.10 19.73 -12.55
C MET A 525 -9.38 18.89 -12.58
N CYS A 526 -9.30 17.60 -12.91
CA CYS A 526 -10.49 16.77 -12.97
C CYS A 526 -11.13 16.60 -11.58
N ASN A 527 -12.45 16.66 -11.54
CA ASN A 527 -13.25 16.38 -10.35
C ASN A 527 -14.55 15.71 -10.78
N ILE A 528 -14.87 14.57 -10.18
CA ILE A 528 -16.07 13.78 -10.47
C ILE A 528 -17.22 14.06 -9.50
N TYR A 529 -17.03 14.90 -8.48
CA TYR A 529 -18.06 15.23 -7.50
C TYR A 529 -19.39 15.59 -8.16
N GLY A 530 -20.48 14.98 -7.69
CA GLY A 530 -21.84 15.24 -8.19
C GLY A 530 -22.17 14.56 -9.51
N ASN A 531 -21.22 13.86 -10.15
CA ASN A 531 -21.47 13.13 -11.38
C ASN A 531 -21.91 11.69 -11.08
N LYS A 532 -23.22 11.50 -11.01
CA LYS A 532 -23.84 10.20 -10.72
C LYS A 532 -23.58 9.13 -11.78
N GLU A 533 -23.46 9.51 -13.05
CA GLU A 533 -23.19 8.53 -14.12
C GLU A 533 -21.78 7.95 -13.98
N VAL A 534 -20.78 8.80 -13.68
CA VAL A 534 -19.41 8.35 -13.40
C VAL A 534 -19.40 7.38 -12.22
N GLY A 535 -20.03 7.75 -11.10
CA GLY A 535 -20.01 6.88 -9.93
C GLY A 535 -20.89 5.63 -10.07
N ARG A 536 -21.95 5.63 -10.90
CA ARG A 536 -22.68 4.40 -11.28
C ARG A 536 -21.76 3.40 -11.97
N ARG A 537 -20.99 3.84 -12.98
CA ARG A 537 -20.01 2.98 -13.67
C ARG A 537 -18.91 2.50 -12.73
N PHE A 538 -18.44 3.37 -11.85
CA PHE A 538 -17.46 3.00 -10.83
C PHE A 538 -18.02 1.94 -9.89
N LYS A 539 -19.23 2.13 -9.35
CA LYS A 539 -19.93 1.17 -8.50
C LYS A 539 -20.13 -0.18 -9.18
N GLU A 540 -20.50 -0.19 -10.46
CA GLU A 540 -20.65 -1.43 -11.24
C GLU A 540 -19.34 -2.21 -11.32
N MET A 541 -18.21 -1.52 -11.47
CA MET A 541 -16.89 -2.13 -11.41
C MET A 541 -16.58 -2.70 -10.01
N LEU A 542 -16.83 -1.92 -8.95
CA LEU A 542 -16.64 -2.38 -7.56
C LEU A 542 -17.53 -3.58 -7.20
N ALA A 543 -18.76 -3.63 -7.72
CA ALA A 543 -19.72 -4.70 -7.45
C ALA A 543 -19.31 -6.06 -8.01
N MET A 544 -18.33 -6.12 -8.93
CA MET A 544 -17.81 -7.40 -9.42
C MET A 544 -16.92 -8.11 -8.40
N GLY A 545 -16.30 -7.39 -7.45
CA GLY A 545 -15.34 -7.96 -6.52
C GLY A 545 -14.26 -8.74 -7.27
N SER A 546 -14.11 -10.02 -6.96
CA SER A 546 -13.20 -10.94 -7.65
C SER A 546 -13.91 -11.96 -8.54
N SER A 547 -15.14 -11.68 -9.00
CA SER A 547 -15.94 -12.63 -9.81
C SER A 547 -15.43 -12.84 -11.24
N LYS A 548 -14.60 -11.93 -11.76
CA LYS A 548 -13.97 -12.01 -13.08
C LYS A 548 -12.46 -11.77 -12.98
N SER A 549 -11.73 -12.02 -14.06
CA SER A 549 -10.31 -11.67 -14.13
C SER A 549 -10.12 -10.16 -13.92
N TRP A 550 -9.03 -9.74 -13.28
CA TRP A 550 -8.74 -8.32 -13.05
C TRP A 550 -8.70 -7.52 -14.37
N SER A 551 -8.27 -8.14 -15.46
CA SER A 551 -8.20 -7.53 -16.79
C SER A 551 -9.59 -7.23 -17.36
N ASP A 552 -10.55 -8.14 -17.19
CA ASP A 552 -11.95 -7.94 -17.61
C ASP A 552 -12.67 -6.91 -16.73
N ILE A 553 -12.28 -6.82 -15.45
CA ILE A 553 -12.80 -5.82 -14.51
C ILE A 553 -12.25 -4.43 -14.87
N LEU A 554 -10.95 -4.34 -15.20
CA LEU A 554 -10.31 -3.11 -15.67
C LEU A 554 -11.03 -2.56 -16.91
N GLU A 555 -11.20 -3.42 -17.92
CA GLU A 555 -11.74 -3.06 -19.23
C GLU A 555 -13.16 -2.48 -19.13
N GLN A 556 -13.99 -2.99 -18.22
CA GLN A 556 -15.35 -2.50 -18.04
C GLN A 556 -15.42 -1.04 -17.61
N LEU A 557 -14.41 -0.55 -16.88
CA LEU A 557 -14.35 0.86 -16.49
C LEU A 557 -13.51 1.69 -17.46
N THR A 558 -12.33 1.18 -17.85
CA THR A 558 -11.30 1.98 -18.51
C THR A 558 -11.24 1.78 -20.03
N GLY A 559 -11.79 0.68 -20.53
CA GLY A 559 -11.58 0.19 -21.91
C GLY A 559 -10.17 -0.38 -22.13
N GLU A 560 -9.37 -0.53 -21.08
CA GLU A 560 -7.99 -1.02 -21.13
C GLU A 560 -7.90 -2.38 -20.43
N ARG A 561 -7.13 -3.32 -20.99
CA ARG A 561 -6.96 -4.68 -20.43
C ARG A 561 -5.62 -4.90 -19.72
N LYS A 562 -4.72 -3.92 -19.76
CA LYS A 562 -3.34 -4.03 -19.27
C LYS A 562 -3.06 -2.99 -18.21
N LEU A 563 -2.15 -3.35 -17.29
CA LEU A 563 -1.52 -2.42 -16.38
C LEU A 563 -0.44 -1.64 -17.16
N GLU A 564 -0.60 -0.32 -17.30
CA GLU A 564 0.28 0.49 -18.16
C GLU A 564 0.61 1.85 -17.54
N SER A 565 1.82 2.35 -17.82
CA SER A 565 2.39 3.60 -17.32
C SER A 565 1.77 4.88 -17.94
N ASN A 566 1.08 4.75 -19.07
CA ASN A 566 0.60 5.87 -19.88
C ASN A 566 -0.23 6.89 -19.11
N ALA A 567 -1.11 6.44 -18.21
CA ALA A 567 -1.96 7.35 -17.43
C ALA A 567 -1.16 8.22 -16.45
N VAL A 568 -0.08 7.68 -15.87
CA VAL A 568 0.85 8.44 -15.01
C VAL A 568 1.60 9.47 -15.85
N LEU A 569 2.15 9.05 -16.98
CA LEU A 569 2.94 9.91 -17.87
C LEU A 569 2.09 11.05 -18.45
N ASP A 570 0.86 10.78 -18.87
CA ASP A 570 -0.08 11.80 -19.37
C ASP A 570 -0.39 12.84 -18.28
N PHE A 571 -0.63 12.40 -17.05
CA PHE A 571 -0.95 13.28 -15.92
C PHE A 571 0.20 14.23 -15.59
N PHE A 572 1.44 13.73 -15.56
CA PHE A 572 2.63 14.51 -15.20
C PHE A 572 3.38 15.13 -16.39
N LYS A 573 2.85 15.00 -17.61
CA LYS A 573 3.47 15.56 -18.82
C LYS A 573 3.83 17.05 -18.72
N PRO A 574 3.00 17.95 -18.14
CA PRO A 574 3.37 19.36 -17.97
C PRO A 574 4.58 19.53 -17.04
N LEU A 575 4.61 18.79 -15.92
CA LEU A 575 5.73 18.81 -14.98
C LEU A 575 7.01 18.27 -15.62
N TYR A 576 6.94 17.18 -16.36
CA TYR A 576 8.09 16.60 -17.05
C TYR A 576 8.75 17.61 -18.00
N LYS A 577 7.94 18.31 -18.81
CA LYS A 577 8.43 19.34 -19.73
C LYS A 577 9.11 20.47 -18.95
N TRP A 578 8.50 20.93 -17.86
CA TRP A 578 9.03 21.99 -17.02
C TRP A 578 10.36 21.58 -16.36
N LEU A 579 10.44 20.40 -15.75
CA LEU A 579 11.65 19.90 -15.09
C LEU A 579 12.83 19.79 -16.06
N LYS A 580 12.59 19.33 -17.30
CA LYS A 580 13.65 19.26 -18.31
C LYS A 580 14.26 20.63 -18.60
N THR A 581 13.41 21.66 -18.73
CA THR A 581 13.87 23.03 -18.97
C THR A 581 14.60 23.58 -17.75
N GLU A 582 14.04 23.40 -16.56
CA GLU A 582 14.61 23.91 -15.32
C GLU A 582 15.95 23.25 -14.98
N ASN A 583 16.02 21.92 -15.02
CA ASN A 583 17.25 21.17 -14.74
C ASN A 583 18.36 21.53 -15.73
N ALA A 584 18.04 21.71 -17.02
CA ALA A 584 19.02 22.18 -18.00
C ALA A 584 19.50 23.61 -17.71
N ALA A 585 18.60 24.53 -17.36
CA ALA A 585 18.94 25.90 -17.03
C ALA A 585 19.80 26.02 -15.75
N LYS A 586 19.57 25.15 -14.77
CA LYS A 586 20.33 25.09 -13.51
C LYS A 586 21.60 24.26 -13.61
N GLY A 587 21.80 23.52 -14.70
CA GLY A 587 22.91 22.58 -14.86
C GLY A 587 22.83 21.38 -13.90
N TYR A 588 21.63 20.99 -13.46
CA TYR A 588 21.44 19.81 -12.63
C TYR A 588 21.64 18.54 -13.46
N PRO A 589 22.61 17.68 -13.12
CA PRO A 589 22.84 16.45 -13.86
C PRO A 589 21.67 15.49 -13.65
N VAL A 590 21.29 14.77 -14.70
CA VAL A 590 20.19 13.81 -14.70
C VAL A 590 20.74 12.40 -14.59
N GLY A 591 20.19 11.60 -13.67
CA GLY A 591 20.71 10.29 -13.29
C GLY A 591 21.79 10.36 -12.19
N TRP A 592 22.19 9.20 -11.67
CA TRP A 592 23.09 9.08 -10.50
C TRP A 592 24.16 7.99 -10.64
N MET A 593 24.09 7.17 -11.69
CA MET A 593 25.14 6.23 -12.06
C MET A 593 26.06 6.90 -13.08
N PRO A 594 27.38 6.67 -13.03
CA PRO A 594 28.27 7.03 -14.14
C PRO A 594 27.73 6.39 -15.43
N LYS A 595 27.51 7.19 -16.47
CA LYS A 595 27.12 6.68 -17.80
C LYS A 595 28.33 6.10 -18.53
#